data_AF-A0A3B8M587-F1
#
_entry.id   AF-A0A3B8M587-F1
#
_cell.length_a   1.000
_cell.length_b   1.000
_cell.length_c   1.000
_cell.angle_alpha   90.00
_cell.angle_beta   90.00
_cell.angle_gamma   90.00
#
_symmetry.space_group_name_H-M   'P 1'
#
loop_
_entity.id
_entity.type
_entity.pdbx_description
1 polymer ?
#
loop_
_entity_poly.entity_id
_entity_poly.type
_entity_poly.pdbx_seq_one_letter_code
_entity_poly.pdbx_strand_id
1 'polypeptide(L)'
;TRAPKIPYRETVSGSSEGSYRHKKQTGGAGQFAEVHFKVASLTQEFGEPDEFFVKANFENLRAFSYDDEHNFCFIDRVTGGSVPNNFIPAVEKGIRERMEQGVLAGYQVQDCTCELFFGKDHPVDSNETAFKTAANRCFREVFQQANPVLLEPIVQLEITVPDAHLGDITSDLNTRRGRMEGMDNAGGGFQVVKAKVPLAEVTTYSRSLSSMTGGQGSYTYEISHYEPVPPQEQGKIVAASKRRDDDEDE
;
A
#
# COMPACT_ATOMS: atom_id res chain seq x y z
N THR A 1 25.44 -9.69 -6.89
CA THR A 1 24.60 -8.47 -6.95
C THR A 1 23.20 -8.84 -6.51
N ARG A 2 22.62 -8.15 -5.52
CA ARG A 2 21.25 -8.42 -5.05
C ARG A 2 20.27 -8.03 -6.15
N ALA A 3 19.26 -8.86 -6.41
CA ALA A 3 18.19 -8.48 -7.32
C ALA A 3 17.49 -7.22 -6.80
N PRO A 4 17.10 -6.26 -7.67
CA PRO A 4 16.41 -5.06 -7.25
C PRO A 4 15.11 -5.42 -6.52
N LYS A 5 14.84 -4.76 -5.39
CA LYS A 5 13.63 -5.00 -4.59
C LYS A 5 12.45 -4.32 -5.30
N ILE A 6 11.43 -5.09 -5.63
CA ILE A 6 10.16 -4.55 -6.15
C ILE A 6 9.49 -3.73 -5.04
N PRO A 7 9.10 -2.47 -5.30
CA PRO A 7 8.46 -1.63 -4.31
C PRO A 7 6.96 -1.96 -4.22
N TYR A 8 6.62 -3.18 -3.76
CA TYR A 8 5.22 -3.52 -3.47
C TYR A 8 4.61 -2.55 -2.43
N ARG A 9 3.29 -2.53 -2.36
CA ARG A 9 2.50 -1.79 -1.37
C ARG A 9 1.43 -2.69 -0.77
N GLU A 10 0.80 -2.22 0.29
CA GLU A 10 -0.32 -2.92 0.94
C GLU A 10 -1.54 -2.02 0.99
N THR A 11 -2.72 -2.59 0.84
CA THR A 11 -3.99 -1.88 1.03
C THR A 11 -5.06 -2.83 1.59
N VAL A 12 -6.25 -2.31 1.82
CA VAL A 12 -7.45 -3.08 2.15
C VAL A 12 -8.44 -2.96 1.00
N SER A 13 -9.13 -4.06 0.69
CA SER A 13 -10.20 -4.07 -0.31
C SER A 13 -11.60 -4.05 0.31
N GLY A 14 -11.69 -4.26 1.62
CA GLY A 14 -12.92 -4.21 2.38
C GLY A 14 -12.94 -3.09 3.41
N SER A 15 -13.75 -3.29 4.45
CA SER A 15 -13.72 -2.47 5.65
C SER A 15 -13.84 -3.36 6.88
N SER A 16 -13.24 -2.94 7.98
CA SER A 16 -13.41 -3.57 9.29
C SER A 16 -13.39 -2.52 10.40
N GLU A 17 -14.01 -2.86 11.51
CA GLU A 17 -14.01 -2.06 12.73
C GLU A 17 -13.47 -2.90 13.88
N GLY A 18 -12.72 -2.28 14.78
CA GLY A 18 -12.20 -2.97 15.95
C GLY A 18 -11.58 -2.02 16.96
N SER A 19 -11.08 -2.59 18.05
CA SER A 19 -10.55 -1.82 19.16
C SER A 19 -9.35 -2.50 19.77
N TYR A 20 -8.47 -1.71 20.34
CA TYR A 20 -7.33 -2.21 21.09
C TYR A 20 -7.16 -1.43 22.39
N ARG A 21 -6.92 -2.17 23.48
CA ARG A 21 -6.60 -1.60 24.79
C ARG A 21 -5.15 -1.89 25.14
N HIS A 22 -4.33 -0.84 25.15
CA HIS A 22 -2.99 -0.88 25.70
C HIS A 22 -3.03 -0.64 27.20
N LYS A 23 -2.53 -1.60 27.99
CA LYS A 23 -2.32 -1.44 29.43
C LYS A 23 -0.98 -2.02 29.81
N LYS A 24 -0.09 -1.20 30.37
CA LYS A 24 1.18 -1.64 30.93
C LYS A 24 1.37 -1.00 32.30
N GLN A 25 1.67 -1.84 33.28
CA GLN A 25 2.04 -1.40 34.62
C GLN A 25 3.53 -1.76 34.79
N THR A 26 4.41 -0.77 34.68
CA THR A 26 5.82 -0.91 35.07
C THR A 26 5.97 -0.36 36.50
N GLY A 27 7.09 -0.64 37.17
CA GLY A 27 7.38 -0.08 38.52
C GLY A 27 7.53 1.45 38.57
N GLY A 28 7.09 2.18 37.54
CA GLY A 28 7.06 3.64 37.41
C GLY A 28 5.68 4.12 36.91
N ALA A 29 5.64 5.11 36.02
CA ALA A 29 4.37 5.62 35.46
C ALA A 29 3.64 4.55 34.63
N GLY A 30 2.35 4.37 34.89
CA GLY A 30 1.49 3.47 34.13
C GLY A 30 1.32 3.91 32.68
N GLN A 31 0.92 2.97 31.82
CA GLN A 31 0.46 3.26 30.46
C GLN A 31 -0.94 2.70 30.28
N PHE A 32 -1.85 3.55 29.81
CA PHE A 32 -3.21 3.19 29.45
C PHE A 32 -3.68 3.98 28.23
N ALA A 33 -4.22 3.27 27.23
CA ALA A 33 -4.98 3.87 26.15
C ALA A 33 -5.89 2.82 25.52
N GLU A 34 -7.11 3.20 25.17
CA GLU A 34 -8.01 2.39 24.33
C GLU A 34 -8.40 3.23 23.13
N VAL A 35 -8.34 2.64 21.93
CA VAL A 35 -8.76 3.27 20.68
C VAL A 35 -9.64 2.32 19.90
N HIS A 36 -10.61 2.87 19.19
CA HIS A 36 -11.53 2.14 18.32
C HIS A 36 -11.45 2.76 16.93
N PHE A 37 -11.18 1.90 15.94
CA PHE A 37 -10.97 2.31 14.56
C PHE A 37 -11.94 1.63 13.62
N LYS A 38 -12.26 2.35 12.55
CA LYS A 38 -12.72 1.78 11.29
C LYS A 38 -11.62 1.95 10.25
N VAL A 39 -11.21 0.86 9.61
CA VAL A 39 -10.31 0.90 8.45
C VAL A 39 -11.11 0.49 7.22
N ALA A 40 -11.03 1.28 6.15
CA ALA A 40 -11.74 1.01 4.91
C ALA A 40 -10.89 1.33 3.68
N SER A 41 -11.19 0.69 2.56
CA SER A 41 -10.56 0.96 1.27
C SER A 41 -10.85 2.39 0.77
N LEU A 42 -9.83 3.02 0.19
CA LEU A 42 -9.91 4.32 -0.51
C LEU A 42 -9.40 4.19 -1.95
N THR A 43 -9.60 3.04 -2.58
CA THR A 43 -9.14 2.79 -3.96
C THR A 43 -10.03 3.42 -5.03
N GLN A 44 -11.20 3.91 -4.66
CA GLN A 44 -12.10 4.58 -5.61
C GLN A 44 -11.64 6.02 -5.79
N GLU A 45 -11.56 6.47 -7.04
CA GLU A 45 -11.34 7.88 -7.33
C GLU A 45 -12.45 8.71 -6.68
N PHE A 46 -12.03 9.71 -5.91
CA PHE A 46 -12.90 10.76 -5.40
C PHE A 46 -12.36 12.11 -5.91
N GLY A 47 -13.20 13.14 -5.85
CA GLY A 47 -12.79 14.49 -6.23
C GLY A 47 -11.83 15.10 -5.20
N GLU A 48 -11.98 16.40 -4.95
CA GLU A 48 -11.14 17.07 -3.96
C GLU A 48 -11.39 16.51 -2.55
N PRO A 49 -10.33 16.27 -1.73
CA PRO A 49 -10.48 15.77 -0.36
C PRO A 49 -11.46 16.59 0.49
N ASP A 50 -11.44 17.91 0.37
CA ASP A 50 -12.35 18.82 1.10
C ASP A 50 -13.82 18.64 0.72
N GLU A 51 -14.12 18.12 -0.47
CA GLU A 51 -15.48 17.82 -0.92
C GLU A 51 -15.93 16.41 -0.52
N PHE A 52 -14.98 15.47 -0.43
CA PHE A 52 -15.26 14.08 -0.09
C PHE A 52 -15.31 13.83 1.43
N PHE A 53 -14.36 14.36 2.20
CA PHE A 53 -14.28 14.20 3.65
C PHE A 53 -15.16 15.22 4.37
N VAL A 54 -16.47 15.08 4.15
CA VAL A 54 -17.52 15.93 4.72
C VAL A 54 -18.45 15.15 5.62
N LYS A 55 -19.20 15.84 6.48
CA LYS A 55 -20.17 15.23 7.41
C LYS A 55 -21.27 14.41 6.74
N ALA A 56 -21.57 14.67 5.47
CA ALA A 56 -22.53 13.88 4.70
C ALA A 56 -22.03 12.45 4.42
N ASN A 57 -20.72 12.28 4.28
CA ASN A 57 -20.08 10.99 4.02
C ASN A 57 -19.55 10.34 5.31
N PHE A 58 -19.16 11.16 6.29
CA PHE A 58 -18.58 10.73 7.57
C PHE A 58 -19.34 11.32 8.76
N GLU A 59 -20.25 10.53 9.34
CA GLU A 59 -21.07 10.97 10.47
C GLU A 59 -20.21 11.37 11.68
N ASN A 60 -20.49 12.49 12.34
CA ASN A 60 -19.70 13.00 13.48
C ASN A 60 -18.26 13.41 13.12
N LEU A 61 -17.95 13.65 11.84
CA LEU A 61 -16.67 14.20 11.42
C LEU A 61 -16.36 15.51 12.16
N ARG A 62 -15.19 15.53 12.81
CA ARG A 62 -14.62 16.71 13.49
C ARG A 62 -13.49 17.32 12.69
N ALA A 63 -12.56 16.48 12.22
CA ALA A 63 -11.41 16.88 11.43
C ALA A 63 -10.91 15.67 10.61
N PHE A 64 -10.13 15.94 9.57
CA PHE A 64 -9.40 14.91 8.83
C PHE A 64 -7.98 15.38 8.51
N SER A 65 -7.08 14.44 8.26
CA SER A 65 -5.75 14.67 7.71
C SER A 65 -5.57 13.74 6.52
N TYR A 66 -5.47 14.34 5.34
CA TYR A 66 -5.26 13.62 4.09
C TYR A 66 -3.78 13.67 3.68
N ASP A 67 -3.30 12.52 3.19
CA ASP A 67 -1.94 12.31 2.69
C ASP A 67 -2.03 11.91 1.22
N ASP A 68 -1.70 12.86 0.34
CA ASP A 68 -1.73 12.68 -1.11
C ASP A 68 -0.75 11.61 -1.60
N GLU A 69 0.40 11.44 -0.93
CA GLU A 69 1.44 10.51 -1.39
C GLU A 69 1.00 9.04 -1.25
N HIS A 70 0.24 8.75 -0.18
CA HIS A 70 -0.22 7.40 0.13
C HIS A 70 -1.72 7.21 -0.07
N ASN A 71 -2.43 8.22 -0.59
CA ASN A 71 -3.88 8.22 -0.69
C ASN A 71 -4.51 7.69 0.62
N PHE A 72 -4.12 8.31 1.74
CA PHE A 72 -4.52 7.90 3.07
C PHE A 72 -5.21 9.04 3.79
N CYS A 73 -6.31 8.73 4.48
CA CYS A 73 -7.00 9.72 5.30
C CYS A 73 -7.18 9.24 6.75
N PHE A 74 -6.64 10.00 7.68
CA PHE A 74 -7.00 9.89 9.10
C PHE A 74 -8.22 10.76 9.39
N ILE A 75 -9.25 10.17 10.00
CA ILE A 75 -10.54 10.83 10.21
C ILE A 75 -10.86 10.84 11.71
N ASP A 76 -10.95 12.02 12.31
CA ASP A 76 -11.40 12.22 13.69
C ASP A 76 -12.93 12.33 13.74
N ARG A 77 -13.57 11.31 14.32
CA ARG A 77 -15.02 11.25 14.57
C ARG A 77 -15.33 11.15 16.07
N VAL A 78 -14.36 11.44 16.95
CA VAL A 78 -14.47 11.22 18.39
C VAL A 78 -15.56 12.09 19.01
N THR A 79 -16.59 11.47 19.58
CA THR A 79 -17.64 12.19 20.32
C THR A 79 -17.42 12.12 21.84
N GLY A 80 -18.01 13.08 22.57
CA GLY A 80 -18.08 13.06 24.03
C GLY A 80 -16.75 13.21 24.78
N GLY A 81 -15.65 13.56 24.10
CA GLY A 81 -14.33 13.70 24.74
C GLY A 81 -13.70 12.37 25.16
N SER A 82 -14.12 11.25 24.56
CA SER A 82 -13.64 9.90 24.88
C SER A 82 -12.14 9.68 24.59
N VAL A 83 -11.56 10.50 23.71
CA VAL A 83 -10.11 10.67 23.55
C VAL A 83 -9.79 12.16 23.73
N PRO A 84 -8.91 12.53 24.68
CA PRO A 84 -8.45 13.91 24.84
C PRO A 84 -7.80 14.46 23.57
N ASN A 85 -8.14 15.70 23.18
CA ASN A 85 -7.71 16.30 21.91
C ASN A 85 -6.18 16.37 21.74
N ASN A 86 -5.43 16.52 22.85
CA ASN A 86 -3.98 16.54 22.85
C ASN A 86 -3.35 15.18 22.48
N PHE A 87 -4.09 14.07 22.58
CA PHE A 87 -3.61 12.74 22.21
C PHE A 87 -3.97 12.30 20.78
N ILE A 88 -4.87 13.01 20.10
CA ILE A 88 -5.25 12.71 18.71
C ILE A 88 -4.03 12.70 17.76
N PRO A 89 -3.08 13.65 17.82
CA PRO A 89 -1.87 13.61 16.99
C PRO A 89 -1.00 12.38 17.27
N ALA A 90 -0.97 11.89 18.52
CA ALA A 90 -0.21 10.70 18.88
C ALA A 90 -0.87 9.41 18.33
N VAL A 91 -2.21 9.38 18.26
CA VAL A 91 -2.97 8.30 17.62
C VAL A 91 -2.66 8.23 16.13
N GLU A 92 -2.78 9.36 15.42
CA GLU A 92 -2.47 9.44 13.98
C GLU A 92 -1.03 9.02 13.70
N LYS A 93 -0.06 9.52 14.49
CA LYS A 93 1.34 9.13 14.37
C LYS A 93 1.55 7.63 14.55
N GLY A 94 0.83 7.00 15.48
CA GLY A 94 0.90 5.55 15.69
C GLY A 94 0.40 4.73 14.48
N ILE A 95 -0.64 5.25 13.79
CA ILE A 95 -1.15 4.66 12.56
C ILE A 95 -0.13 4.81 11.43
N ARG A 96 0.39 6.03 11.20
CA ARG A 96 1.37 6.31 10.13
C ARG A 96 2.64 5.48 10.26
N GLU A 97 3.17 5.34 11.48
CA GLU A 97 4.31 4.46 11.72
C GLU A 97 3.99 2.98 11.46
N ARG A 98 2.76 2.53 11.70
CA ARG A 98 2.35 1.16 11.33
C ARG A 98 2.28 0.99 9.83
N MET A 99 1.78 2.00 9.11
CA MET A 99 1.69 2.02 7.66
C MET A 99 3.06 1.94 7.00
N GLU A 100 4.04 2.69 7.50
CA GLU A 100 5.44 2.63 7.01
C GLU A 100 6.05 1.23 7.15
N GLN A 101 5.76 0.56 8.28
CA GLN A 101 6.26 -0.78 8.57
C GLN A 101 5.47 -1.92 7.88
N GLY A 102 4.34 -1.62 7.24
CA GLY A 102 3.44 -2.62 6.66
C GLY A 102 2.70 -3.49 7.68
N VAL A 103 1.81 -4.35 7.19
CA VAL A 103 0.94 -5.23 8.01
C VAL A 103 0.98 -6.69 7.55
N LEU A 104 1.10 -6.95 6.25
CA LEU A 104 1.10 -8.28 5.64
C LEU A 104 2.50 -8.83 5.40
N ALA A 105 3.33 -8.08 4.67
CA ALA A 105 4.64 -8.52 4.18
C ALA A 105 5.70 -7.42 4.32
N GLY A 106 5.46 -6.45 5.22
CA GLY A 106 6.41 -5.39 5.54
C GLY A 106 6.55 -4.35 4.42
N TYR A 107 5.50 -4.16 3.62
CA TYR A 107 5.45 -3.11 2.59
C TYR A 107 4.59 -1.95 3.04
N GLN A 108 4.92 -0.76 2.58
CA GLN A 108 4.21 0.45 2.97
C GLN A 108 2.73 0.40 2.57
N VAL A 109 1.87 0.81 3.48
CA VAL A 109 0.41 0.84 3.27
C VAL A 109 -0.02 2.11 2.53
N GLN A 110 -1.01 1.99 1.65
CA GLN A 110 -1.66 3.09 0.92
C GLN A 110 -3.15 2.79 0.62
N ASP A 111 -3.85 3.76 0.02
CA ASP A 111 -5.21 3.62 -0.52
C ASP A 111 -6.26 3.19 0.54
N CYS A 112 -6.23 3.79 1.72
CA CYS A 112 -7.18 3.46 2.79
C CYS A 112 -7.51 4.65 3.71
N THR A 113 -8.62 4.53 4.44
CA THR A 113 -8.97 5.46 5.53
C THR A 113 -8.80 4.77 6.87
N CYS A 114 -8.53 5.58 7.90
CA CYS A 114 -8.61 5.14 9.30
C CYS A 114 -9.41 6.16 10.11
N GLU A 115 -10.58 5.75 10.56
CA GLU A 115 -11.50 6.59 11.33
C GLU A 115 -11.40 6.28 12.82
N LEU A 116 -10.99 7.26 13.62
CA LEU A 116 -11.05 7.19 15.09
C LEU A 116 -12.43 7.68 15.55
N PHE A 117 -13.26 6.77 16.05
CA PHE A 117 -14.62 7.11 16.49
C PHE A 117 -14.84 7.02 18.00
N PHE A 118 -13.98 6.30 18.72
CA PHE A 118 -14.07 6.17 20.18
C PHE A 118 -12.72 5.81 20.81
N GLY A 119 -12.58 6.07 22.11
CA GLY A 119 -11.46 5.59 22.90
C GLY A 119 -11.72 5.71 24.39
N LYS A 120 -10.71 5.39 25.19
CA LYS A 120 -10.73 5.63 26.64
C LYS A 120 -9.35 6.02 27.12
N ASP A 121 -9.30 6.96 28.03
CA ASP A 121 -8.12 7.35 28.77
C ASP A 121 -8.21 6.95 30.26
N HIS A 122 -7.11 7.16 30.97
CA HIS A 122 -7.02 7.04 32.42
C HIS A 122 -6.31 8.30 32.94
N PRO A 123 -6.84 8.97 33.97
CA PRO A 123 -6.34 10.28 34.42
C PRO A 123 -4.85 10.32 34.77
N VAL A 124 -4.29 9.19 35.19
CA VAL A 124 -2.90 9.08 35.65
C VAL A 124 -2.02 8.27 34.68
N ASP A 125 -2.61 7.33 33.95
CA ASP A 125 -1.83 6.33 33.19
C ASP A 125 -1.83 6.64 31.69
N SER A 126 -2.67 7.56 31.22
CA SER A 126 -2.69 7.93 29.80
C SER A 126 -1.63 8.95 29.45
N ASN A 127 -0.91 8.67 28.38
CA ASN A 127 0.13 9.50 27.80
C ASN A 127 0.22 9.25 26.29
N GLU A 128 0.95 10.11 25.59
CA GLU A 128 1.11 10.03 24.13
C GLU A 128 1.66 8.67 23.69
N THR A 129 2.66 8.12 24.39
CA THR A 129 3.26 6.82 24.07
C THR A 129 2.23 5.69 24.15
N ALA A 130 1.34 5.73 25.14
CA ALA A 130 0.27 4.74 25.29
C ALA A 130 -0.71 4.79 24.11
N PHE A 131 -1.19 5.99 23.73
CA PHE A 131 -2.11 6.16 22.61
C PHE A 131 -1.48 5.79 21.27
N LYS A 132 -0.24 6.19 21.05
CA LYS A 132 0.53 5.83 19.86
C LYS A 132 0.71 4.32 19.73
N THR A 133 1.04 3.63 20.84
CA THR A 133 1.19 2.17 20.87
C THR A 133 -0.15 1.47 20.63
N ALA A 134 -1.22 1.95 21.27
CA ALA A 134 -2.57 1.41 21.09
C ALA A 134 -3.03 1.55 19.64
N ALA A 135 -2.79 2.72 19.03
CA ALA A 135 -3.12 3.01 17.65
C ALA A 135 -2.37 2.10 16.66
N ASN A 136 -1.05 1.96 16.83
CA ASN A 136 -0.24 1.08 15.98
C ASN A 136 -0.78 -0.37 15.97
N ARG A 137 -1.11 -0.90 17.16
CA ARG A 137 -1.63 -2.27 17.31
C ARG A 137 -3.06 -2.41 16.79
N CYS A 138 -3.94 -1.47 17.15
CA CYS A 138 -5.32 -1.47 16.67
C CYS A 138 -5.39 -1.42 15.15
N PHE A 139 -4.61 -0.52 14.52
CA PHE A 139 -4.59 -0.39 13.07
C PHE A 139 -4.17 -1.71 12.42
N ARG A 140 -3.10 -2.35 12.91
CA ARG A 140 -2.65 -3.67 12.42
C ARG A 140 -3.76 -4.72 12.50
N GLU A 141 -4.43 -4.84 13.65
CA GLU A 141 -5.48 -5.85 13.86
C GLU A 141 -6.70 -5.60 12.98
N VAL A 142 -7.16 -4.35 12.89
CA VAL A 142 -8.33 -3.99 12.06
C VAL A 142 -8.00 -4.12 10.56
N PHE A 143 -6.81 -3.71 10.13
CA PHE A 143 -6.35 -3.84 8.75
C PHE A 143 -6.32 -5.31 8.30
N GLN A 144 -5.85 -6.22 9.17
CA GLN A 144 -5.84 -7.66 8.88
C GLN A 144 -7.25 -8.25 8.69
N GLN A 145 -8.26 -7.64 9.31
CA GLN A 145 -9.65 -8.06 9.19
C GLN A 145 -10.37 -7.39 8.00
N ALA A 146 -9.82 -6.32 7.44
CA ALA A 146 -10.42 -5.53 6.36
C ALA A 146 -10.09 -6.07 4.94
N ASN A 147 -9.86 -7.39 4.80
CA ASN A 147 -9.47 -8.05 3.55
C ASN A 147 -8.22 -7.41 2.90
N PRO A 148 -7.03 -7.59 3.52
CA PRO A 148 -5.81 -6.94 3.09
C PRO A 148 -5.24 -7.55 1.79
N VAL A 149 -4.69 -6.70 0.94
CA VAL A 149 -4.24 -7.00 -0.43
C VAL A 149 -2.86 -6.40 -0.66
N LEU A 150 -1.99 -7.14 -1.36
CA LEU A 150 -0.74 -6.59 -1.88
C LEU A 150 -0.98 -5.90 -3.21
N LEU A 151 -0.27 -4.80 -3.43
CA LEU A 151 -0.27 -4.05 -4.67
C LEU A 151 1.11 -4.17 -5.33
N GLU A 152 1.13 -4.39 -6.64
CA GLU A 152 2.34 -4.37 -7.47
C GLU A 152 2.37 -3.15 -8.39
N PRO A 153 3.56 -2.56 -8.62
CA PRO A 153 3.71 -1.48 -9.56
C PRO A 153 3.62 -2.01 -10.99
N ILE A 154 2.70 -1.44 -11.76
CA ILE A 154 2.57 -1.61 -13.19
C ILE A 154 3.38 -0.53 -13.89
N VAL A 155 4.18 -0.92 -14.87
CA VAL A 155 4.94 0.00 -15.70
C VAL A 155 4.34 0.12 -17.09
N GLN A 156 4.38 1.33 -17.64
CA GLN A 156 4.21 1.55 -19.06
C GLN A 156 5.53 1.20 -19.74
N LEU A 157 5.53 0.15 -20.54
CA LEU A 157 6.70 -0.37 -21.25
C LEU A 157 6.59 0.02 -22.72
N GLU A 158 7.59 0.71 -23.24
CA GLU A 158 7.74 0.99 -24.67
C GLU A 158 8.93 0.19 -25.21
N ILE A 159 8.70 -0.65 -26.21
CA ILE A 159 9.70 -1.54 -26.77
C ILE A 159 9.86 -1.22 -28.25
N THR A 160 11.04 -0.76 -28.66
CA THR A 160 11.36 -0.54 -30.07
C THR A 160 12.09 -1.74 -30.62
N VAL A 161 11.54 -2.38 -31.66
CA VAL A 161 12.11 -3.58 -32.30
C VAL A 161 11.94 -3.56 -33.81
N PRO A 162 12.79 -4.28 -34.58
CA PRO A 162 12.55 -4.52 -35.99
C PRO A 162 11.23 -5.26 -36.24
N ASP A 163 10.58 -4.99 -37.39
CA ASP A 163 9.30 -5.61 -37.79
C ASP A 163 9.32 -7.15 -37.71
N ALA A 164 10.48 -7.75 -38.02
CA ALA A 164 10.68 -9.20 -38.02
C ALA A 164 10.53 -9.85 -36.63
N HIS A 165 10.72 -9.09 -35.54
CA HIS A 165 10.69 -9.60 -34.17
C HIS A 165 9.36 -9.34 -33.44
N LEU A 166 8.40 -8.70 -34.11
CA LEU A 166 7.16 -8.27 -33.49
C LEU A 166 6.34 -9.42 -32.88
N GLY A 167 6.30 -10.57 -33.57
CA GLY A 167 5.61 -11.77 -33.09
C GLY A 167 6.22 -12.30 -31.79
N ASP A 168 7.55 -12.35 -31.71
CA ASP A 168 8.28 -12.84 -30.54
C ASP A 168 8.05 -11.93 -29.31
N ILE A 169 8.10 -10.62 -29.50
CA ILE A 169 7.81 -9.64 -28.43
C ILE A 169 6.38 -9.78 -27.92
N THR A 170 5.41 -9.91 -28.83
CA THR A 170 4.01 -10.09 -28.44
C THR A 170 3.80 -11.37 -27.65
N SER A 171 4.47 -12.46 -28.05
CA SER A 171 4.44 -13.74 -27.33
C SER A 171 5.08 -13.64 -25.94
N ASP A 172 6.25 -13.01 -25.83
CA ASP A 172 6.95 -12.85 -24.54
C ASP A 172 6.13 -11.98 -23.55
N LEU A 173 5.55 -10.86 -24.01
CA LEU A 173 4.70 -10.02 -23.18
C LEU A 173 3.51 -10.79 -22.58
N ASN A 174 2.86 -11.66 -23.34
CA ASN A 174 1.76 -12.49 -22.84
C ASN A 174 2.22 -13.43 -21.71
N THR A 175 3.45 -13.96 -21.77
CA THR A 175 4.01 -14.80 -20.69
C THR A 175 4.35 -14.00 -19.43
N ARG A 176 4.56 -12.69 -19.57
CA ARG A 176 4.93 -11.74 -18.50
C ARG A 176 3.73 -11.01 -17.90
N ARG A 177 2.51 -11.51 -18.10
CA ARG A 177 1.27 -10.81 -17.67
C ARG A 177 1.16 -9.40 -18.27
N GLY A 178 1.80 -9.17 -19.42
CA GLY A 178 1.75 -7.90 -20.12
C GLY A 178 0.44 -7.74 -20.88
N ARG A 179 -0.12 -6.53 -20.83
CA ARG A 179 -1.29 -6.13 -21.62
C ARG A 179 -0.86 -5.14 -22.68
N MET A 180 -0.96 -5.53 -23.95
CA MET A 180 -0.71 -4.60 -25.06
C MET A 180 -1.76 -3.49 -25.09
N GLU A 181 -1.31 -2.26 -25.26
CA GLU A 181 -2.16 -1.07 -25.42
C GLU A 181 -2.16 -0.55 -26.86
N GLY A 182 -1.03 -0.68 -27.56
CA GLY A 182 -0.91 -0.19 -28.92
C GLY A 182 0.45 -0.44 -29.55
N MET A 183 0.55 0.00 -30.81
CA MET A 183 1.76 -0.12 -31.61
C MET A 183 1.86 1.05 -32.57
N ASP A 184 3.05 1.62 -32.67
CA ASP A 184 3.36 2.75 -33.56
C ASP A 184 4.52 2.39 -34.49
N ASN A 185 4.50 2.91 -35.71
CA ASN A 185 5.61 2.75 -36.65
C ASN A 185 6.70 3.79 -36.32
N ALA A 186 7.92 3.33 -36.02
CA ALA A 186 9.06 4.19 -35.71
C ALA A 186 9.82 4.67 -36.95
N GLY A 187 9.44 4.20 -38.14
CA GLY A 187 10.18 4.35 -39.39
C GLY A 187 11.37 3.38 -39.48
N GLY A 188 11.92 3.23 -40.70
CA GLY A 188 13.14 2.45 -40.91
C GLY A 188 13.01 0.94 -40.65
N GLY A 189 11.79 0.38 -40.68
CA GLY A 189 11.53 -1.05 -40.43
C GLY A 189 11.45 -1.42 -38.95
N PHE A 190 11.19 -0.43 -38.08
CA PHE A 190 10.99 -0.62 -36.64
C PHE A 190 9.55 -0.31 -36.21
N GLN A 191 9.08 -1.05 -35.21
CA GLN A 191 7.85 -0.80 -34.47
C GLN A 191 8.16 -0.42 -33.03
N VAL A 192 7.33 0.45 -32.45
CA VAL A 192 7.24 0.68 -31.00
C VAL A 192 6.01 -0.05 -30.47
N VAL A 193 6.21 -1.00 -29.56
CA VAL A 193 5.16 -1.72 -28.85
C VAL A 193 4.94 -1.06 -27.50
N LYS A 194 3.68 -0.68 -27.20
CA LYS A 194 3.27 -0.10 -25.92
C LYS A 194 2.47 -1.13 -25.14
N ALA A 195 2.91 -1.42 -23.91
CA ALA A 195 2.24 -2.39 -23.06
C ALA A 195 2.33 -1.99 -21.58
N LYS A 196 1.32 -2.40 -20.80
CA LYS A 196 1.38 -2.36 -19.34
C LYS A 196 1.83 -3.70 -18.82
N VAL A 197 2.85 -3.70 -17.97
CA VAL A 197 3.44 -4.94 -17.45
C VAL A 197 3.78 -4.75 -15.97
N PRO A 198 3.57 -5.75 -15.10
CA PRO A 198 4.07 -5.68 -13.74
C PRO A 198 5.60 -5.60 -13.70
N LEU A 199 6.15 -4.67 -12.90
CA LEU A 199 7.60 -4.44 -12.83
C LEU A 199 8.38 -5.71 -12.47
N ALA A 200 7.79 -6.57 -11.63
CA ALA A 200 8.37 -7.85 -11.22
C ALA A 200 8.78 -8.72 -12.42
N GLU A 201 8.03 -8.65 -13.52
CA GLU A 201 8.19 -9.49 -14.70
C GLU A 201 9.25 -8.96 -15.68
N VAL A 202 9.67 -7.69 -15.52
CA VAL A 202 10.56 -6.98 -16.47
C VAL A 202 11.87 -6.48 -15.85
N THR A 203 12.17 -6.86 -14.60
CA THR A 203 13.44 -6.50 -13.92
C THR A 203 14.71 -6.89 -14.68
N THR A 204 14.64 -7.94 -15.50
CA THR A 204 15.77 -8.47 -16.29
C THR A 204 15.51 -8.40 -17.79
N TYR A 205 14.54 -7.56 -18.21
CA TYR A 205 14.00 -7.57 -19.57
C TYR A 205 15.05 -7.29 -20.66
N SER A 206 16.05 -6.44 -20.37
CA SER A 206 17.18 -6.20 -21.27
C SER A 206 17.81 -7.47 -21.84
N ARG A 207 18.01 -8.51 -21.02
CA ARG A 207 18.66 -9.76 -21.47
C ARG A 207 17.76 -10.55 -22.40
N SER A 208 16.49 -10.70 -22.04
CA SER A 208 15.49 -11.39 -22.88
C SER A 208 15.32 -10.67 -24.21
N LEU A 209 15.18 -9.35 -24.18
CA LEU A 209 14.99 -8.52 -25.38
C LEU A 209 16.18 -8.64 -26.33
N SER A 210 17.41 -8.49 -25.82
CA SER A 210 18.61 -8.64 -26.66
C SER A 210 18.71 -10.04 -27.27
N SER A 211 18.34 -11.09 -26.53
CA SER A 211 18.35 -12.46 -27.05
C SER A 211 17.32 -12.69 -28.16
N MET A 212 16.11 -12.13 -28.03
CA MET A 212 15.04 -12.29 -29.03
C MET A 212 15.31 -11.49 -30.30
N THR A 213 15.97 -10.34 -30.18
CA THR A 213 16.14 -9.36 -31.27
C THR A 213 17.54 -9.33 -31.87
N GLY A 214 18.43 -10.25 -31.46
CA GLY A 214 19.84 -10.21 -31.86
C GLY A 214 20.55 -8.91 -31.44
N GLY A 215 20.09 -8.27 -30.36
CA GLY A 215 20.62 -7.01 -29.85
C GLY A 215 20.06 -5.74 -30.52
N GLN A 216 19.09 -5.87 -31.43
CA GLN A 216 18.52 -4.72 -32.15
C GLN A 216 17.34 -4.05 -31.43
N GLY A 217 16.80 -4.66 -30.38
CA GLY A 217 15.71 -4.12 -29.59
C GLY A 217 16.18 -3.17 -28.48
N SER A 218 15.39 -2.13 -28.22
CA SER A 218 15.54 -1.25 -27.07
C SER A 218 14.21 -1.12 -26.33
N TYR A 219 14.27 -0.71 -25.05
CA TYR A 219 13.06 -0.45 -24.28
C TYR A 219 13.27 0.67 -23.28
N THR A 220 12.18 1.33 -22.94
CA THR A 220 12.05 2.26 -21.82
C THR A 220 10.83 1.86 -21.00
N TYR A 221 10.82 2.24 -19.73
CA TYR A 221 9.62 2.11 -18.93
C TYR A 221 9.50 3.23 -17.90
N GLU A 222 8.26 3.52 -17.52
CA GLU A 222 7.90 4.42 -16.43
C GLU A 222 6.83 3.77 -15.55
N ILE A 223 6.82 4.12 -14.26
CA ILE A 223 5.75 3.65 -13.36
C ILE A 223 4.44 4.27 -13.83
N SER A 224 3.43 3.43 -14.05
CA SER A 224 2.09 3.88 -14.43
C SER A 224 1.21 4.00 -13.19
N HIS A 225 0.99 2.91 -12.46
CA HIS A 225 0.12 2.86 -11.29
C HIS A 225 0.35 1.56 -10.51
N TYR A 226 -0.41 1.35 -9.43
CA TYR A 226 -0.43 0.12 -8.66
C TYR A 226 -1.70 -0.69 -8.95
N GLU A 227 -1.56 -2.00 -9.05
CA GLU A 227 -2.69 -2.94 -9.19
C GLU A 227 -2.62 -4.04 -8.13
N PRO A 228 -3.77 -4.65 -7.75
CA PRO A 228 -3.79 -5.83 -6.90
C PRO A 228 -2.95 -6.99 -7.45
N VAL A 229 -2.06 -7.50 -6.60
CA VAL A 229 -1.27 -8.69 -6.92
C VAL A 229 -2.22 -9.91 -7.02
N PRO A 230 -2.07 -10.75 -8.06
CA PRO A 230 -2.84 -11.99 -8.16
C PRO A 230 -2.70 -12.87 -6.91
N PRO A 231 -3.78 -13.54 -6.43
CA PRO A 231 -3.77 -14.28 -5.17
C PRO A 231 -2.64 -15.32 -5.03
N GLN A 232 -2.30 -15.97 -6.15
CA GLN A 232 -1.21 -16.96 -6.19
C GLN A 232 0.17 -16.32 -5.94
N GLU A 233 0.43 -15.15 -6.51
CA GLU A 233 1.70 -14.42 -6.33
C GLU A 233 1.75 -13.76 -4.95
N GLN A 234 0.64 -13.19 -4.47
CA GLN A 234 0.54 -12.63 -3.13
C GLN A 234 0.91 -13.67 -2.06
N GLY A 235 0.40 -14.91 -2.18
CA GLY A 235 0.72 -16.00 -1.27
C GLY A 235 2.22 -16.31 -1.20
N LYS A 236 2.92 -16.27 -2.35
CA LYS A 236 4.38 -16.47 -2.42
C LYS A 236 5.14 -15.33 -1.76
N ILE A 237 4.74 -14.08 -2.01
CA ILE A 237 5.40 -12.88 -1.46
C ILE A 237 5.28 -12.84 0.06
N VAL A 238 4.07 -13.08 0.59
CA VAL A 238 3.82 -13.12 2.04
C VAL A 238 4.62 -14.25 2.70
N ALA A 239 4.65 -15.45 2.11
CA ALA A 239 5.44 -16.56 2.63
C ALA A 239 6.95 -16.26 2.64
N ALA A 240 7.46 -15.59 1.60
CA ALA A 240 8.86 -15.19 1.50
C ALA A 240 9.24 -14.02 2.44
N SER A 241 8.26 -13.24 2.92
CA SER A 241 8.50 -12.23 3.96
C SER A 241 8.64 -12.89 5.32
N LYS A 242 7.72 -13.78 5.68
CA LYS A 242 7.74 -14.46 7.00
C LYS A 242 9.04 -15.19 7.28
N ARG A 243 9.59 -15.90 6.27
CA ARG A 243 10.89 -16.57 6.40
C ARG A 243 12.05 -15.61 6.69
N ARG A 244 11.99 -14.39 6.16
CA ARG A 244 13.04 -13.39 6.40
C ARG A 244 12.98 -12.84 7.83
N ASP A 245 11.78 -12.65 8.36
CA ASP A 245 11.61 -12.23 9.75
C ASP A 245 12.11 -13.33 10.70
N ASP A 246 11.80 -14.60 10.44
CA ASP A 246 12.28 -15.74 11.24
C ASP A 246 13.82 -15.88 11.23
N ASP A 247 14.46 -15.65 10.07
CA ASP A 247 15.93 -15.71 9.92
C ASP A 247 16.66 -14.50 10.56
N GLU A 248 15.98 -13.37 10.77
CA GLU A 248 16.55 -12.16 11.41
C GLU A 248 16.42 -12.19 12.95
N ASP A 249 15.53 -13.02 13.49
CA ASP A 249 15.31 -13.22 14.93
C ASP A 249 16.16 -14.39 15.53
N GLU A 250 16.90 -15.14 14.71
CA GLU A 250 17.89 -16.18 15.10
C GLU A 250 19.34 -15.66 15.17
#